data_AF-S2J724-F1
#
_entry.id   AF-S2J724-F1
#
_cell.length_a   1.000
_cell.length_b   1.000
_cell.length_c   1.000
_cell.angle_alpha   90.00
_cell.angle_beta   90.00
_cell.angle_gamma   90.00
#
_symmetry.space_group_name_H-M   'P 1'
#
loop_
_entity.id
_entity.type
_entity.pdbx_description
1 polymer ?
#
loop_
_entity_poly.entity_id
_entity_poly.type
_entity_poly.pdbx_seq_one_letter_code
_entity_poly.pdbx_strand_id
1 'polypeptide(L)'
;MNSLENKFKLKFQKLWSNKLPDSINCLAVGKPFLEELSEENDILIGTTAGRVLILNQTKPVEGLLETKGGSIQSILLHDLTGFGALDLAVGDCDGIVTLFSRQQILSKRDLGSAITDLNIHSDLAGGCEIIAGDINGSLTSFQQHDALWKINISEESAKLATLGVADH
;
A
#
# COMPACT_ATOMS: atom_id res chain seq x y z
N MET A 1 11.42 49.54 -20.23
CA MET A 1 10.67 48.84 -19.17
C MET A 1 11.17 47.40 -19.15
N ASN A 2 12.08 47.06 -18.23
CA ASN A 2 12.55 45.68 -18.07
C ASN A 2 11.84 45.09 -16.85
N SER A 3 10.86 44.22 -17.10
CA SER A 3 10.29 43.39 -16.05
C SER A 3 11.32 42.33 -15.67
N LEU A 4 11.95 42.49 -14.50
CA LEU A 4 12.74 41.45 -13.86
C LEU A 4 11.79 40.30 -13.50
N GLU A 5 11.75 39.27 -14.35
CA GLU A 5 11.12 38.00 -14.01
C GLU A 5 11.85 37.39 -12.80
N ASN A 6 11.21 37.42 -11.64
CA ASN A 6 11.67 36.70 -10.47
C ASN A 6 11.58 35.20 -10.75
N LYS A 7 12.71 34.59 -11.16
CA LYS A 7 12.83 33.14 -11.29
C LYS A 7 12.93 32.51 -9.90
N PHE A 8 11.84 31.89 -9.44
CA PHE A 8 11.86 31.05 -8.25
C PHE A 8 12.79 29.86 -8.48
N LYS A 9 13.70 29.61 -7.52
CA LYS A 9 14.65 28.49 -7.58
C LYS A 9 14.37 27.53 -6.42
N LEU A 10 13.90 26.34 -6.76
CA LEU A 10 13.79 25.23 -5.81
C LEU A 10 15.20 24.67 -5.52
N LYS A 11 15.53 24.47 -4.25
CA LYS A 11 16.72 23.75 -3.80
C LYS A 11 16.28 22.71 -2.79
N PHE A 12 16.88 21.52 -2.82
CA PHE A 12 16.70 20.53 -1.77
C PHE A 12 17.95 20.49 -0.90
N GLN A 13 17.75 20.26 0.40
CA GLN A 13 18.83 19.98 1.35
C GLN A 13 18.71 18.52 1.77
N LYS A 14 19.78 17.75 1.60
CA LYS A 14 19.85 16.37 2.07
C LYS A 14 19.99 16.38 3.60
N LEU A 15 18.94 16.00 4.31
CA LEU A 15 18.93 15.92 5.78
C LEU A 15 19.50 14.60 6.30
N TRP A 16 19.19 13.50 5.62
CA TRP A 16 19.54 12.15 6.04
C TRP A 16 19.66 11.19 4.85
N SER A 17 20.36 10.07 5.03
CA SER A 17 20.49 9.01 4.04
C SER A 17 21.00 7.74 4.67
N ASN A 18 20.47 6.62 4.20
CA ASN A 18 20.87 5.30 4.63
C ASN A 18 21.05 4.39 3.41
N LYS A 19 21.89 3.36 3.53
CA LYS A 19 22.05 2.31 2.52
C LYS A 19 21.46 1.03 3.08
N LEU A 20 20.43 0.52 2.41
CA LEU A 20 19.72 -0.68 2.83
C LEU A 20 20.36 -1.94 2.23
N PRO A 21 20.20 -3.10 2.89
CA PRO A 21 20.77 -4.36 2.41
C PRO A 21 20.05 -4.89 1.16
N ASP A 22 18.75 -4.65 1.08
CA ASP A 22 17.87 -5.12 0.01
C ASP A 22 17.44 -3.93 -0.88
N SER A 23 17.15 -4.21 -2.16
CA SER A 23 16.61 -3.21 -3.08
C SER A 23 15.21 -2.76 -2.66
N ILE A 24 14.90 -1.49 -2.94
CA ILE A 24 13.63 -0.85 -2.60
C ILE A 24 12.68 -0.93 -3.80
N ASN A 25 11.45 -1.39 -3.60
CA ASN A 25 10.41 -1.37 -4.63
C ASN A 25 9.36 -0.28 -4.37
N CYS A 26 8.91 -0.14 -3.12
CA CYS A 26 7.86 0.79 -2.74
C CYS A 26 8.13 1.38 -1.35
N LEU A 27 7.45 2.49 -1.06
CA LEU A 27 7.51 3.13 0.25
C LEU A 27 6.16 3.73 0.64
N ALA A 28 5.93 3.86 1.94
CA ALA A 28 4.84 4.63 2.51
C ALA A 28 5.38 5.50 3.65
N VAL A 29 4.67 6.56 3.99
CA VAL A 29 5.01 7.45 5.11
C VAL A 29 3.83 7.51 6.05
N GLY A 30 4.11 7.33 7.33
CA GLY A 30 3.10 7.39 8.38
C GLY A 30 3.57 6.58 9.58
N LYS A 31 2.65 6.32 10.50
CA LYS A 31 3.02 5.74 11.79
C LYS A 31 2.17 4.50 12.08
N PRO A 32 2.65 3.30 11.68
CA PRO A 32 1.93 2.07 11.92
C PRO A 32 1.99 1.68 13.41
N PHE A 33 0.99 0.94 13.88
CA PHE A 33 0.98 0.27 15.19
C PHE A 33 1.09 1.20 16.41
N LEU A 34 0.68 2.46 16.25
CA LEU A 34 0.67 3.47 17.30
C LEU A 34 -0.01 2.99 18.60
N GLU A 35 0.78 2.92 19.68
CA GLU A 35 0.29 2.96 21.07
C GLU A 35 0.59 4.31 21.77
N GLU A 36 1.54 5.12 21.27
CA GLU A 36 1.94 6.42 21.85
C GLU A 36 2.13 7.58 20.84
N LEU A 37 1.67 8.77 21.24
CA LEU A 37 1.71 10.04 20.49
C LEU A 37 3.14 10.61 20.29
N SER A 38 3.96 9.99 19.46
CA SER A 38 5.09 10.72 18.84
C SER A 38 4.64 11.43 17.56
N GLU A 39 5.09 12.67 17.38
CA GLU A 39 4.74 13.52 16.23
C GLU A 39 5.50 13.17 14.95
N GLU A 40 6.57 12.36 15.05
CA GLU A 40 7.38 11.97 13.91
C GLU A 40 6.74 10.80 13.14
N ASN A 41 6.61 10.94 11.82
CA ASN A 41 6.24 9.85 10.93
C ASN A 41 7.42 8.93 10.65
N ASP A 42 7.13 7.64 10.49
CA ASP A 42 8.10 6.67 10.00
C ASP A 42 8.03 6.56 8.47
N ILE A 43 9.12 6.06 7.89
CA ILE A 43 9.20 5.67 6.48
C ILE A 43 9.18 4.16 6.42
N LEU A 44 8.11 3.61 5.83
CA LEU A 44 7.98 2.19 5.58
C LEU A 44 8.54 1.88 4.19
N ILE A 45 9.35 0.83 4.09
CA ILE A 45 9.99 0.44 2.85
C ILE A 45 9.72 -1.02 2.57
N GLY A 46 9.11 -1.29 1.41
CA GLY A 46 8.95 -2.63 0.88
C GLY A 46 10.15 -3.03 0.04
N THR A 47 10.79 -4.14 0.40
CA THR A 47 12.00 -4.61 -0.27
C THR A 47 11.74 -5.78 -1.21
N THR A 48 12.71 -6.03 -2.09
CA THR A 48 12.72 -7.22 -2.96
C THR A 48 12.84 -8.55 -2.22
N ALA A 49 13.14 -8.53 -0.92
CA ALA A 49 13.32 -9.72 -0.09
C ALA A 49 12.07 -10.10 0.73
N GLY A 50 10.89 -9.50 0.45
CA GLY A 50 9.67 -9.80 1.19
C GLY A 50 9.64 -9.22 2.61
N ARG A 51 10.32 -8.07 2.79
CA ARG A 51 10.48 -7.42 4.10
C ARG A 51 9.98 -5.99 4.08
N VAL A 52 9.25 -5.60 5.12
CA VAL A 52 8.96 -4.20 5.40
C VAL A 52 9.94 -3.69 6.44
N LEU A 53 10.69 -2.65 6.08
CA LEU A 53 11.57 -1.93 7.00
C LEU A 53 10.88 -0.68 7.49
N ILE A 54 10.91 -0.43 8.80
CA ILE A 54 10.40 0.79 9.42
C ILE A 54 11.61 1.65 9.79
N LEU A 55 11.77 2.77 9.07
CA LEU A 55 12.89 3.68 9.24
C LEU A 55 12.42 4.99 9.87
N ASN A 56 13.26 5.53 10.74
CA ASN A 56 13.09 6.85 11.33
C ASN A 56 14.43 7.61 11.24
N GLN A 57 14.38 8.94 11.12
CA GLN A 57 15.60 9.76 11.07
C GLN A 57 16.32 9.81 12.42
N THR A 58 15.57 9.89 13.51
CA THR A 58 16.08 10.13 14.86
C THR A 58 16.33 8.84 15.63
N LYS A 59 15.71 7.73 15.19
CA LYS A 59 15.80 6.44 15.86
C LYS A 59 16.53 5.39 15.01
N PRO A 60 17.11 4.35 15.63
CA PRO A 60 17.56 3.16 14.92
C PRO A 60 16.40 2.54 14.13
N VAL A 61 16.70 1.68 13.15
CA VAL A 61 15.68 0.90 12.44
C VAL A 61 14.89 0.09 13.48
N GLU A 62 13.65 0.50 13.76
CA GLU A 62 12.86 -0.01 14.90
C GLU A 62 12.14 -1.31 14.57
N GLY A 63 11.85 -1.60 13.30
CA GLY A 63 11.03 -2.75 12.92
C GLY A 63 11.40 -3.39 11.60
N LEU A 64 11.51 -4.72 11.62
CA LEU A 64 11.54 -5.60 10.45
C LEU A 64 10.27 -6.47 10.51
N LEU A 65 9.37 -6.28 9.54
CA LEU A 65 8.24 -7.19 9.36
C LEU A 65 8.55 -8.12 8.19
N GLU A 66 8.53 -9.43 8.44
CA GLU A 66 8.69 -10.44 7.40
C GLU A 66 7.33 -10.90 6.91
N THR A 67 7.02 -10.67 5.63
CA THR A 67 5.79 -11.16 5.01
C THR A 67 5.86 -12.67 4.77
N LYS A 68 7.07 -13.26 4.70
CA LYS A 68 7.30 -14.64 4.22
C LYS A 68 6.72 -14.89 2.82
N GLY A 69 6.50 -13.84 2.05
CA GLY A 69 6.08 -13.88 0.65
C GLY A 69 7.18 -13.38 -0.26
N GLY A 70 6.79 -13.03 -1.47
CA GLY A 70 7.70 -12.56 -2.51
C GLY A 70 8.15 -11.11 -2.34
N SER A 71 8.75 -10.58 -3.40
CA SER A 71 9.17 -9.18 -3.54
C SER A 71 7.98 -8.23 -3.32
N ILE A 72 8.06 -7.33 -2.32
CA ILE A 72 6.95 -6.43 -1.97
C ILE A 72 6.75 -5.41 -3.09
N GLN A 73 5.51 -5.27 -3.57
CA GLN A 73 5.16 -4.37 -4.67
C GLN A 73 4.35 -3.16 -4.18
N SER A 74 3.53 -3.33 -3.15
CA SER A 74 2.65 -2.28 -2.63
C SER A 74 2.58 -2.30 -1.11
N ILE A 75 2.49 -1.10 -0.52
CA ILE A 75 2.31 -0.88 0.91
C ILE A 75 1.24 0.19 1.10
N LEU A 76 0.27 -0.08 1.98
CA LEU A 76 -0.76 0.86 2.36
C LEU A 76 -0.95 0.89 3.88
N LEU A 77 -0.99 2.08 4.44
CA LEU A 77 -1.36 2.31 5.84
C LEU A 77 -2.84 2.64 5.94
N HIS A 78 -3.54 1.97 6.84
CA HIS A 78 -4.95 2.27 7.14
C HIS A 78 -5.35 1.64 8.47
N ASP A 79 -6.33 2.22 9.16
CA ASP A 79 -6.96 1.55 10.31
C ASP A 79 -7.80 0.36 9.80
N LEU A 80 -7.27 -0.86 9.90
CA LEU A 80 -7.94 -2.08 9.43
C LEU A 80 -8.82 -2.71 10.51
N THR A 81 -8.69 -2.24 11.76
CA THR A 81 -9.34 -2.81 12.93
C THR A 81 -10.45 -1.91 13.49
N GLY A 82 -10.51 -0.65 13.05
CA GLY A 82 -11.45 0.36 13.54
C GLY A 82 -11.10 0.89 14.94
N PHE A 83 -9.88 0.64 15.43
CA PHE A 83 -9.44 1.06 16.76
C PHE A 83 -8.63 2.36 16.77
N GLY A 84 -8.54 3.05 15.63
CA GLY A 84 -7.88 4.35 15.47
C GLY A 84 -6.37 4.30 15.30
N ALA A 85 -5.76 3.11 15.34
CA ALA A 85 -4.34 2.90 15.03
C ALA A 85 -4.18 2.50 13.57
N LEU A 86 -3.14 3.00 12.90
CA LEU A 86 -2.84 2.57 11.53
C LEU A 86 -2.25 1.16 11.55
N ASP A 87 -2.87 0.28 10.81
CA ASP A 87 -2.40 -1.04 10.45
C ASP A 87 -1.72 -1.00 9.07
N LEU A 88 -1.18 -2.12 8.62
CA LEU A 88 -0.40 -2.21 7.39
C LEU A 88 -0.96 -3.28 6.46
N ALA A 89 -1.27 -2.91 5.21
CA ALA A 89 -1.54 -3.86 4.13
C ALA A 89 -0.34 -3.90 3.17
N VAL A 90 0.09 -5.11 2.82
CA VAL A 90 1.28 -5.34 2.00
C VAL A 90 0.95 -6.32 0.88
N GLY A 91 1.16 -5.93 -0.37
CA GLY A 91 1.00 -6.79 -1.55
C GLY A 91 2.36 -7.19 -2.13
N ASP A 92 2.50 -8.45 -2.54
CA ASP A 92 3.74 -8.97 -3.12
C ASP A 92 3.60 -9.51 -4.55
N CYS A 93 4.74 -9.88 -5.14
CA CYS A 93 4.82 -10.38 -6.51
C CYS A 93 4.24 -11.79 -6.70
N ASP A 94 4.00 -12.54 -5.62
CA ASP A 94 3.40 -13.87 -5.69
C ASP A 94 1.87 -13.80 -5.62
N GLY A 95 1.33 -12.59 -5.45
CA GLY A 95 -0.11 -12.35 -5.33
C GLY A 95 -0.64 -12.52 -3.93
N ILE A 96 0.22 -12.48 -2.92
CA ILE A 96 -0.20 -12.52 -1.53
C ILE A 96 -0.39 -11.09 -1.01
N VAL A 97 -1.54 -10.84 -0.39
CA VAL A 97 -1.77 -9.68 0.45
C VAL A 97 -1.63 -10.09 1.92
N THR A 98 -0.68 -9.49 2.63
CA THR A 98 -0.45 -9.69 4.07
C THR A 98 -0.90 -8.44 4.82
N LEU A 99 -1.78 -8.64 5.82
CA LEU A 99 -2.19 -7.58 6.74
C LEU A 99 -1.42 -7.72 8.04
N PHE A 100 -0.87 -6.62 8.54
CA PHE A 100 -0.27 -6.55 9.86
C PHE A 100 -1.07 -5.62 10.76
N SER A 101 -1.28 -6.05 11.99
CA SER A 101 -1.77 -5.22 13.08
C SER A 101 -0.91 -5.47 14.31
N ARG A 102 -0.58 -4.39 15.05
CA ARG A 102 0.32 -4.45 16.22
C ARG A 102 1.61 -5.24 15.95
N GLN A 103 2.24 -5.02 14.80
CA GLN A 103 3.46 -5.71 14.33
C GLN A 103 3.32 -7.23 14.13
N GLN A 104 2.11 -7.78 14.17
CA GLN A 104 1.83 -9.19 13.94
C GLN A 104 1.02 -9.38 12.66
N ILE A 105 1.19 -10.52 12.00
CA ILE A 105 0.37 -10.88 10.84
C ILE A 105 -1.05 -11.12 11.35
N LEU A 106 -1.98 -10.27 10.92
CA LEU A 106 -3.40 -10.39 11.18
C LEU A 106 -4.04 -11.40 10.23
N SER A 107 -3.74 -11.29 8.93
CA SER A 107 -4.21 -12.24 7.93
C SER A 107 -3.31 -12.26 6.70
N LYS A 108 -3.46 -13.31 5.90
CA LYS A 108 -2.88 -13.42 4.57
C LYS A 108 -3.93 -13.91 3.59
N ARG A 109 -3.90 -13.38 2.38
CA ARG A 109 -4.77 -13.80 1.31
C ARG A 109 -3.99 -13.98 0.02
N ASP A 110 -4.16 -15.13 -0.60
CA ASP A 110 -3.66 -15.43 -1.93
C ASP A 110 -4.69 -15.01 -2.99
N LEU A 111 -4.27 -14.13 -3.89
CA LEU A 111 -5.06 -13.63 -5.02
C LEU A 111 -4.57 -14.20 -6.37
N GLY A 112 -3.47 -14.97 -6.36
CA GLY A 112 -2.95 -15.76 -7.47
C GLY A 112 -2.13 -14.99 -8.51
N SER A 113 -1.92 -13.70 -8.37
CA SER A 113 -1.15 -12.88 -9.33
C SER A 113 -0.54 -11.66 -8.66
N ALA A 114 0.65 -11.26 -9.12
CA ALA A 114 1.42 -10.16 -8.57
C ALA A 114 0.56 -8.92 -8.30
N ILE A 115 0.57 -8.46 -7.05
CA ILE A 115 -0.18 -7.27 -6.63
C ILE A 115 0.55 -6.04 -7.15
N THR A 116 -0.15 -5.16 -7.85
CA THR A 116 0.40 -3.91 -8.38
C THR A 116 0.00 -2.71 -7.55
N ASP A 117 -1.18 -2.74 -6.94
CA ASP A 117 -1.67 -1.65 -6.09
C ASP A 117 -2.64 -2.15 -5.01
N LEU A 118 -2.74 -1.40 -3.92
CA LEU A 118 -3.68 -1.63 -2.83
C LEU A 118 -4.46 -0.35 -2.56
N ASN A 119 -5.76 -0.49 -2.36
CA ASN A 119 -6.63 0.58 -1.90
C ASN A 119 -7.54 0.05 -0.80
N ILE A 120 -8.02 0.95 0.05
CA ILE A 120 -8.96 0.60 1.11
C ILE A 120 -10.14 1.55 1.03
N HIS A 121 -11.33 0.96 0.98
CA HIS A 121 -12.59 1.69 0.99
C HIS A 121 -13.31 1.43 2.31
N SER A 122 -13.65 2.52 3.00
CA SER A 122 -14.45 2.48 4.22
C SER A 122 -15.88 2.88 3.90
N ASP A 123 -16.84 2.06 4.32
CA ASP A 123 -18.26 2.39 4.21
C ASP A 123 -18.72 3.28 5.38
N LEU A 124 -19.94 3.81 5.25
CA LEU A 124 -20.54 4.69 6.27
C LEU A 124 -20.94 3.95 7.56
N ALA A 125 -21.01 2.62 7.54
CA ALA A 125 -21.33 1.77 8.68
C ALA A 125 -20.07 1.33 9.47
N GLY A 126 -18.88 1.77 9.04
CA GLY A 126 -17.61 1.40 9.66
C GLY A 126 -17.02 0.08 9.15
N GLY A 127 -17.61 -0.51 8.11
CA GLY A 127 -17.02 -1.59 7.35
C GLY A 127 -15.84 -1.10 6.50
N CYS A 128 -14.85 -1.96 6.31
CA CYS A 128 -13.65 -1.67 5.56
C CYS A 128 -13.41 -2.80 4.56
N GLU A 129 -13.32 -2.49 3.27
CA GLU A 129 -12.92 -3.43 2.22
C GLU A 129 -11.54 -3.06 1.67
N ILE A 130 -10.73 -4.10 1.42
CA ILE A 130 -9.41 -3.98 0.82
C ILE A 130 -9.56 -4.37 -0.65
N ILE A 131 -9.14 -3.47 -1.53
CA ILE A 131 -9.17 -3.63 -2.97
C ILE A 131 -7.73 -3.80 -3.44
N ALA A 132 -7.42 -4.96 -4.02
CA ALA A 132 -6.12 -5.25 -4.60
C ALA A 132 -6.22 -5.30 -6.12
N GLY A 133 -5.36 -4.54 -6.79
CA GLY A 133 -5.13 -4.64 -8.23
C GLY A 133 -3.97 -5.59 -8.52
N ASP A 134 -4.12 -6.44 -9.53
CA ASP A 134 -3.07 -7.35 -9.99
C ASP A 134 -2.52 -6.97 -11.37
N ILE A 135 -1.40 -7.60 -11.75
CA ILE A 135 -0.73 -7.39 -13.05
C ILE A 135 -1.56 -7.83 -14.26
N ASN A 136 -2.59 -8.66 -14.06
CA ASN A 136 -3.47 -9.15 -15.11
C ASN A 136 -4.69 -8.24 -15.31
N GLY A 137 -4.73 -7.09 -14.64
CA GLY A 137 -5.84 -6.15 -14.71
C GLY A 137 -7.08 -6.64 -13.97
N SER A 138 -6.95 -7.53 -13.00
CA SER A 138 -8.04 -7.89 -12.10
C SER A 138 -8.02 -7.00 -10.86
N LEU A 139 -9.20 -6.59 -10.43
CA LEU A 139 -9.43 -5.99 -9.12
C LEU A 139 -10.15 -7.00 -8.24
N THR A 140 -9.62 -7.27 -7.06
CA THR A 140 -10.27 -8.14 -6.06
C THR A 140 -10.53 -7.35 -4.79
N SER A 141 -11.79 -7.27 -4.39
CA SER A 141 -12.18 -6.73 -3.09
C SER A 141 -12.42 -7.83 -2.07
N PHE A 142 -11.97 -7.58 -0.85
CA PHE A 142 -12.11 -8.51 0.24
C PHE A 142 -12.03 -7.84 1.62
N GLN A 143 -12.62 -8.48 2.63
CA GLN A 143 -12.42 -8.19 4.05
C GLN A 143 -11.49 -9.23 4.67
N GLN A 144 -11.07 -9.09 5.92
CA GLN A 144 -10.10 -10.01 6.56
C GLN A 144 -10.41 -11.50 6.35
N HIS A 145 -11.68 -11.88 6.34
CA HIS A 145 -12.12 -13.27 6.20
C HIS A 145 -12.91 -13.59 4.93
N ASP A 146 -13.47 -12.59 4.24
CA ASP A 146 -14.39 -12.81 3.12
C ASP A 146 -13.90 -12.17 1.82
N ALA A 147 -14.03 -12.88 0.71
CA ALA A 147 -13.92 -12.29 -0.62
C ALA A 147 -15.27 -11.66 -0.98
N LEU A 148 -15.27 -10.38 -1.36
CA LEU A 148 -16.51 -9.65 -1.66
C LEU A 148 -16.84 -9.72 -3.14
N TRP A 149 -15.88 -9.35 -3.99
CA TRP A 149 -16.05 -9.37 -5.44
C TRP A 149 -14.70 -9.42 -6.15
N LYS A 150 -14.72 -9.89 -7.40
CA LYS A 150 -13.57 -9.86 -8.31
C LYS A 150 -14.05 -9.46 -9.69
N ILE A 151 -13.37 -8.49 -10.30
CA ILE A 151 -13.63 -8.07 -11.67
C ILE A 151 -12.34 -8.12 -12.48
N ASN A 152 -12.43 -8.47 -13.75
CA ASN A 152 -11.35 -8.23 -14.70
C ASN A 152 -11.71 -7.00 -15.55
N ILE A 153 -10.84 -5.99 -15.53
CA ILE A 153 -11.12 -4.71 -16.18
C ILE A 153 -11.35 -4.89 -17.68
N SER A 154 -10.62 -5.79 -18.34
CA SER A 154 -10.76 -6.01 -19.79
C SER A 154 -12.09 -6.67 -20.14
N GLU A 155 -12.53 -7.65 -19.34
CA GLU A 155 -13.81 -8.33 -19.53
C GLU A 155 -14.99 -7.39 -19.30
N GLU A 156 -14.97 -6.58 -18.22
CA GLU A 156 -16.03 -5.62 -17.94
C GLU A 156 -16.08 -4.50 -18.98
N SER A 157 -14.92 -4.02 -19.44
CA SER A 157 -14.86 -3.02 -20.52
C SER A 157 -15.50 -3.54 -21.81
N ALA A 158 -15.27 -4.82 -22.15
CA ALA A 158 -15.87 -5.45 -23.33
C ALA A 158 -17.39 -5.58 -23.20
N LYS A 159 -17.92 -5.93 -22.02
CA LYS A 159 -19.37 -6.01 -21.77
C LYS A 159 -20.05 -4.64 -21.88
N LEU A 160 -19.43 -3.59 -21.37
CA LEU A 160 -19.98 -2.23 -21.46
C LEU A 160 -19.98 -1.71 -22.91
N ALA A 161 -18.95 -2.04 -23.69
CA ALA A 161 -18.87 -1.64 -25.09
C ALA A 161 -19.99 -2.27 -25.94
N THR A 162 -20.42 -3.49 -25.66
CA THR A 162 -21.51 -4.14 -26.41
C THR A 162 -22.89 -3.61 -26.01
N LEU A 163 -23.09 -3.21 -24.75
CA LEU A 163 -24.33 -2.58 -24.29
C LEU A 163 -24.57 -1.21 -24.94
N GLY A 164 -23.51 -0.40 -25.12
CA GLY A 164 -23.61 0.90 -25.79
C GLY A 164 -23.90 0.85 -27.30
N VAL A 165 -23.84 -0.32 -27.93
CA VAL A 165 -24.14 -0.52 -29.36
C VAL A 165 -25.59 -0.97 -29.59
N ALA A 166 -26.30 -1.40 -28.54
CA ALA A 166 -27.68 -1.89 -28.65
C ALA A 166 -28.75 -0.79 -28.72
N ASP A 167 -28.38 0.49 -28.48
CA ASP A 167 -29.30 1.64 -28.48
C ASP A 167 -29.28 2.46 -29.80
N HIS A 168 -28.86 1.86 -30.92
CA HIS A 168 -28.87 2.48 -32.26
C HIS A 168 -29.57 1.63 -33.32
#